data_AF-A0A2A5M3S6-F1
#
_entry.id   AF-A0A2A5M3S6-F1
#
_cell.length_a   1.000
_cell.length_b   1.000
_cell.length_c   1.000
_cell.angle_alpha   90.00
_cell.angle_beta   90.00
_cell.angle_gamma   90.00
#
_symmetry.space_group_name_H-M   'P 1'
#
loop_
_entity.id
_entity.type
_entity.pdbx_description
1 polymer ?
#
loop_
_entity_poly.entity_id
_entity_poly.type
_entity_poly.pdbx_seq_one_letter_code
_entity_poly.pdbx_strand_id
1 'polypeptide(L)' 'MSILVNKNTKVIVQGFTGKEATFHAEQCMAYGTNIVGG' A
#
# COMPACT_ATOMS: atom_id res chain seq x y z
N MET A 1 -15.10 9.53 -2.14
CA MET A 1 -15.52 8.26 -1.52
C MET A 1 -15.49 7.21 -2.61
N SER A 2 -14.92 6.02 -2.38
CA SER A 2 -15.07 4.87 -3.29
C SER A 2 -15.66 3.68 -2.53
N ILE A 3 -16.25 2.71 -3.23
CA ILE A 3 -17.08 1.63 -2.65
C ILE A 3 -16.27 0.69 -1.74
N LEU A 4 -15.03 0.39 -2.09
CA LEU A 4 -14.21 -0.62 -1.39
C LEU A 4 -13.01 -0.02 -0.64
N VAL A 5 -12.37 1.01 -1.21
CA VAL A 5 -11.14 1.60 -0.68
C VAL A 5 -11.25 3.11 -0.50
N ASN A 6 -10.66 3.64 0.55
CA ASN A 6 -10.65 5.08 0.80
C ASN A 6 -9.40 5.46 1.58
N LYS A 7 -9.24 6.76 1.89
CA LYS A 7 -8.09 7.31 2.62
C LYS A 7 -7.86 6.68 4.01
N ASN A 8 -8.86 6.05 4.59
CA ASN A 8 -8.77 5.38 5.89
C ASN A 8 -8.46 3.88 5.77
N THR A 9 -8.42 3.33 4.55
CA THR A 9 -8.09 1.92 4.31
C THR A 9 -6.65 1.65 4.74
N LYS A 10 -6.46 0.67 5.64
CA LYS A 10 -5.15 0.19 6.07
C LYS A 10 -4.74 -0.99 5.20
N VAL A 11 -3.64 -0.86 4.48
CA VAL A 11 -3.16 -1.85 3.49
C VAL A 11 -1.95 -2.60 4.04
N ILE A 12 -1.91 -3.91 3.85
CA ILE A 12 -0.74 -4.76 4.10
C ILE A 12 -0.27 -5.30 2.75
N VAL A 13 1.04 -5.31 2.51
CA VAL A 13 1.63 -5.86 1.29
C VAL A 13 2.34 -7.17 1.61
N GLN A 14 1.73 -8.32 1.33
CA GLN A 14 2.39 -9.60 1.60
C GLN A 14 3.61 -9.78 0.70
N GLY A 15 4.74 -10.19 1.31
CA GLY A 15 6.01 -10.29 0.61
C GLY A 15 6.68 -8.94 0.39
N PHE A 16 6.44 -7.97 1.28
CA PHE A 16 6.90 -6.58 1.18
C PHE A 16 8.41 -6.43 0.95
N THR A 17 9.23 -7.35 1.46
CA THR A 17 10.69 -7.34 1.26
C THR A 17 11.13 -7.86 -0.12
N GLY A 18 10.20 -8.29 -0.98
CA GLY A 18 10.50 -8.65 -2.36
C GLY A 18 10.67 -7.42 -3.25
N LYS A 19 11.62 -7.46 -4.19
CA LYS A 19 12.00 -6.32 -5.06
C LYS A 19 10.80 -5.57 -5.66
N GLU A 20 9.87 -6.29 -6.29
CA GLU A 20 8.71 -5.69 -6.96
C GLU A 20 7.67 -5.19 -5.94
N ALA A 21 7.49 -5.91 -4.83
CA ALA A 21 6.58 -5.52 -3.77
C ALA A 21 7.04 -4.23 -3.08
N THR A 22 8.33 -4.12 -2.77
CA THR A 22 8.95 -2.90 -2.23
C THR A 22 8.78 -1.73 -3.20
N PHE A 23 9.13 -1.93 -4.49
CA PHE A 23 9.03 -0.90 -5.52
C PHE A 23 7.61 -0.34 -5.66
N HIS A 24 6.60 -1.21 -5.78
CA HIS A 24 5.21 -0.75 -5.91
C HIS A 24 4.67 -0.15 -4.61
N ALA A 25 5.04 -0.70 -3.45
CA ALA A 25 4.62 -0.17 -2.16
C ALA A 25 5.12 1.26 -1.94
N GLU A 26 6.38 1.55 -2.28
CA GLU A 26 6.94 2.90 -2.24
C GLU A 26 6.15 3.90 -3.10
N GLN A 27 5.81 3.50 -4.34
CA GLN A 27 4.99 4.32 -5.23
C GLN A 27 3.57 4.54 -4.67
N CYS A 28 2.95 3.51 -4.10
CA CYS A 28 1.62 3.61 -3.51
C CYS A 28 1.62 4.51 -2.27
N MET A 29 2.66 4.44 -1.42
CA MET A 29 2.84 5.34 -0.28
C MET A 29 3.04 6.78 -0.73
N ALA A 30 3.87 7.01 -1.75
CA ALA A 30 4.08 8.35 -2.32
C ALA A 30 2.78 8.96 -2.89
N TYR A 31 1.89 8.11 -3.41
CA TYR A 31 0.55 8.51 -3.87
C TYR A 31 -0.46 8.75 -2.73
N GLY A 32 -0.11 8.43 -1.47
CA GLY A 32 -0.96 8.64 -0.30
C GLY A 32 -1.72 7.40 0.18
N THR A 33 -1.34 6.20 -0.27
CA THR A 33 -1.89 4.94 0.27
C THR A 33 -1.34 4.67 1.66
N ASN A 34 -2.21 4.34 2.60
CA ASN A 34 -1.82 4.03 3.97
C ASN A 34 -1.40 2.55 4.13
N ILE A 35 -0.15 2.26 3.79
CA ILE A 35 0.47 0.95 4.01
C ILE A 35 0.93 0.85 5.47
N VAL A 36 0.44 -0.15 6.20
CA VAL A 36 0.68 -0.32 7.64
C VAL A 36 1.60 -1.49 7.97
N GLY A 37 2.01 -2.26 6.97
CA GLY A 37 2.91 -3.40 7.15
C GLY A 37 3.02 -4.27 5.91
N GLY A 38 3.75 -5.37 6.05
CA GLY A 38 4.03 -6.31 4.98
C GLY A 38 4.53 -7.66 5.46
#